data_AF-A0A2W6CDA0-F1
#
_entry.id   AF-A0A2W6CDA0-F1
#
_cell.length_a   1.000
_cell.length_b   1.000
_cell.length_c   1.000
_cell.angle_alpha   90.00
_cell.angle_beta   90.00
_cell.angle_gamma   90.00
#
_symmetry.space_group_name_H-M   'P 1'
#
loop_
_entity.id
_entity.type
_entity.pdbx_description
1 polymer ?
#
loop_
_entity_poly.entity_id
_entity_poly.type
_entity_poly.pdbx_seq_one_letter_code
_entity_poly.pdbx_strand_id
1 'polypeptide(L)'
;TNNHVIADAARGDGTIVVTFADEATAKAEIAGRDPTSDLAVLKVPNDQLTVASLGDSDKLAVGDPVIAIGSPLDLQGTVTQGIVSALKRAVVIPSDSGQGIYIDAIQTDAAINHGNSGGALVDASGAVVGINSAAAFGTTDPSGQQSTVSGIGFAIPINYARDIAQQLIRTGKAVHASLGANGRTATANDGLDQGAYLEQVVPSGPAAKAGLGNGDVIVAADGKPILSYPQLVVIVQAHKPRDAISVTYFRGSAKKTTRVTLDPG
;
A
#
# COMPACT_ATOMS: atom_id res chain seq x y z
N THR A 1 -4.86 1.14 -11.78
CA THR A 1 -3.42 1.35 -12.00
C THR A 1 -2.81 1.93 -10.74
N ASN A 2 -1.48 1.98 -10.64
CA ASN A 2 -0.84 2.72 -9.56
C ASN A 2 -0.80 4.22 -9.83
N ASN A 3 -0.76 5.01 -8.77
CA ASN A 3 -0.68 6.46 -8.87
C ASN A 3 0.67 6.91 -9.46
N HIS A 4 1.78 6.30 -9.06
CA HIS A 4 3.11 6.70 -9.55
C HIS A 4 3.25 6.57 -11.07
N VAL A 5 2.58 5.60 -11.69
CA VAL A 5 2.58 5.40 -13.16
C VAL A 5 1.99 6.60 -13.91
N ILE A 6 1.03 7.30 -13.31
CA ILE A 6 0.32 8.43 -13.91
C ILE A 6 0.68 9.77 -13.28
N ALA A 7 1.61 9.79 -12.31
CA ALA A 7 1.84 10.94 -11.46
C ALA A 7 2.32 12.17 -12.23
N ASP A 8 3.22 11.98 -13.21
CA ASP A 8 3.76 13.07 -14.02
C ASP A 8 2.71 13.67 -14.95
N ALA A 9 1.94 12.82 -15.64
CA ALA A 9 0.81 13.27 -16.46
C ALA A 9 -0.23 14.04 -15.63
N ALA A 10 -0.44 13.63 -14.37
CA ALA A 10 -1.37 14.28 -13.45
C ALA A 10 -0.83 15.57 -12.81
N ARG A 11 0.48 15.84 -12.85
CA ARG A 11 1.11 17.08 -12.35
C ARG A 11 1.25 18.14 -13.46
N GLY A 12 1.39 17.71 -14.71
CA GLY A 12 1.54 18.57 -15.88
C GLY A 12 0.31 18.60 -16.78
N ASP A 13 0.55 18.88 -18.06
CA ASP A 13 -0.39 18.83 -19.19
C ASP A 13 -0.29 17.52 -19.98
N GLY A 14 0.30 16.49 -19.36
CA GLY A 14 0.48 15.18 -19.98
C GLY A 14 -0.85 14.50 -20.33
N THR A 15 -0.82 13.69 -21.38
CA THR A 15 -1.97 12.90 -21.81
C THR A 15 -1.79 11.45 -21.38
N ILE A 16 -2.85 10.84 -20.84
CA ILE A 16 -2.89 9.41 -20.52
C ILE A 16 -3.62 8.71 -21.66
N VAL A 17 -2.98 7.70 -22.25
CA VAL A 17 -3.57 6.83 -23.27
C VAL A 17 -3.56 5.41 -22.74
N VAL A 18 -4.69 4.73 -22.85
CA VAL A 18 -4.84 3.31 -22.54
C VAL A 18 -4.84 2.54 -23.85
N THR A 19 -4.02 1.49 -23.92
CA THR A 19 -4.03 0.50 -25.01
C THR A 19 -4.69 -0.77 -24.49
N PHE A 20 -5.71 -1.25 -25.19
CA PHE A 20 -6.44 -2.47 -24.87
C PHE A 20 -5.80 -3.70 -25.52
N ALA A 21 -6.28 -4.90 -25.16
CA ALA A 21 -5.73 -6.16 -25.64
C ALA A 21 -5.93 -6.41 -27.16
N ASP A 22 -6.89 -5.71 -27.77
CA ASP A 22 -7.13 -5.68 -29.22
C ASP A 22 -6.34 -4.58 -29.93
N GLU A 23 -5.36 -3.98 -29.23
CA GLU A 23 -4.53 -2.86 -29.66
C GLU A 23 -5.27 -1.54 -29.88
N ALA A 24 -6.59 -1.50 -29.64
CA ALA A 24 -7.33 -0.25 -29.66
C ALA A 24 -6.80 0.70 -28.58
N THR A 25 -6.80 2.00 -28.88
CA THR A 25 -6.33 3.02 -27.94
C THR A 25 -7.43 4.00 -27.59
N ALA A 26 -7.43 4.48 -26.35
CA ALA A 26 -8.34 5.51 -25.89
C ALA A 26 -7.63 6.49 -24.97
N LYS A 27 -7.92 7.79 -25.14
CA LYS A 27 -7.52 8.79 -24.17
C LYS A 27 -8.29 8.55 -22.86
N ALA A 28 -7.56 8.52 -21.75
CA ALA A 28 -8.12 8.33 -20.43
C ALA A 28 -8.17 9.64 -19.65
N GLU A 29 -9.22 9.79 -18.85
CA GLU A 29 -9.37 10.86 -17.86
C GLU A 29 -9.09 10.31 -16.46
N ILE A 30 -8.54 11.14 -15.58
CA ILE A 30 -8.34 10.77 -14.18
C ILE A 30 -9.66 11.00 -13.44
N ALA A 31 -10.32 9.93 -13.01
CA ALA A 31 -11.50 10.02 -12.17
C ALA A 31 -11.13 10.38 -10.72
N GLY A 32 -9.98 9.88 -10.26
CA GLY A 32 -9.42 10.22 -8.95
C GLY A 32 -8.08 9.52 -8.74
N ARG A 33 -7.28 10.06 -7.83
CA ARG A 33 -6.00 9.49 -7.43
C ARG A 33 -5.80 9.59 -5.93
N ASP A 34 -5.10 8.61 -5.38
CA ASP A 34 -4.73 8.56 -3.98
C ASP A 34 -3.23 8.22 -3.86
N PRO A 35 -2.38 9.23 -3.71
CA PRO A 35 -0.94 9.03 -3.53
C PRO A 35 -0.59 8.22 -2.28
N THR A 36 -1.43 8.23 -1.23
CA THR A 36 -1.15 7.53 0.03
C THR A 36 -1.21 6.02 -0.11
N SER A 37 -2.13 5.50 -0.93
CA SER A 37 -2.24 4.07 -1.24
C SER A 37 -1.56 3.68 -2.55
N ASP A 38 -0.98 4.64 -3.28
CA ASP A 38 -0.46 4.47 -4.63
C ASP A 38 -1.49 3.92 -5.63
N LEU A 39 -2.74 4.40 -5.56
CA LEU A 39 -3.82 3.97 -6.46
C LEU A 39 -4.38 5.13 -7.26
N ALA A 40 -4.76 4.85 -8.51
CA ALA A 40 -5.50 5.78 -9.34
C ALA A 40 -6.59 5.06 -10.15
N VAL A 41 -7.71 5.76 -10.32
CA VAL A 41 -8.82 5.35 -11.18
C VAL A 41 -8.84 6.22 -12.43
N LEU A 42 -8.78 5.55 -13.57
CA LEU A 42 -8.89 6.16 -14.88
C LEU A 42 -10.26 5.84 -15.50
N LYS A 43 -10.81 6.79 -16.23
CA LYS A 43 -12.03 6.65 -17.02
C LYS A 43 -11.64 6.66 -18.50
N VAL A 44 -12.13 5.66 -19.25
CA VAL A 44 -11.94 5.56 -20.70
C VAL A 44 -13.30 5.60 -21.40
N PRO A 45 -13.42 6.22 -22.59
CA PRO A 45 -14.64 6.21 -23.38
C PRO A 45 -14.78 4.89 -24.15
N ASN A 46 -15.17 3.82 -23.46
CA ASN A 46 -15.47 2.52 -24.06
C ASN A 46 -16.56 1.80 -23.24
N ASP A 47 -17.66 1.42 -23.89
CA ASP A 47 -18.81 0.73 -23.29
C ASP A 47 -18.80 -0.80 -23.53
N GLN A 48 -17.84 -1.31 -24.32
CA GLN A 48 -17.69 -2.72 -24.68
C GLN A 48 -16.43 -3.34 -24.06
N LEU A 49 -16.20 -3.08 -22.77
CA LEU A 49 -15.03 -3.61 -22.06
C LEU A 49 -15.32 -4.98 -21.44
N THR A 50 -14.36 -5.89 -21.59
CA THR A 50 -14.30 -7.11 -20.77
C THR A 50 -13.84 -6.75 -19.36
N VAL A 51 -14.69 -7.00 -18.37
CA VAL A 51 -14.41 -6.65 -16.97
C VAL A 51 -13.81 -7.85 -16.25
N ALA A 52 -12.65 -7.65 -15.61
CA ALA A 52 -12.04 -8.67 -14.78
C ALA A 52 -12.88 -8.97 -13.53
N SER A 53 -12.96 -10.25 -13.15
CA SER A 53 -13.57 -10.64 -11.87
C SER A 53 -12.64 -10.27 -10.72
N LEU A 54 -13.19 -9.71 -9.64
CA LEU A 54 -12.43 -9.42 -8.42
C LEU A 54 -12.59 -10.59 -7.45
N GLY A 55 -11.46 -11.09 -6.96
CA GLY A 55 -11.40 -12.12 -5.93
C GLY A 55 -11.53 -11.54 -4.52
N ASP A 56 -11.06 -12.32 -3.55
CA ASP A 56 -11.05 -11.96 -2.13
C ASP A 56 -9.65 -12.15 -1.56
N SER A 57 -8.91 -11.05 -1.43
CA SER A 57 -7.51 -11.09 -0.96
C SER A 57 -7.37 -11.56 0.48
N ASP A 58 -8.44 -11.51 1.29
CA ASP A 58 -8.40 -11.96 2.69
C ASP A 58 -8.45 -13.49 2.82
N LYS A 59 -8.78 -14.19 1.72
CA LYS A 59 -8.80 -15.67 1.65
C LYS A 59 -7.51 -16.27 1.13
N LEU A 60 -6.56 -15.45 0.68
CA LEU A 60 -5.26 -15.94 0.25
C LEU A 60 -4.52 -16.59 1.42
N ALA A 61 -3.77 -17.64 1.10
CA ALA A 61 -2.82 -18.28 1.97
C ALA A 61 -1.42 -18.26 1.35
N VAL A 62 -0.39 -18.28 2.20
CA VAL A 62 0.99 -18.48 1.75
C VAL A 62 1.09 -19.83 1.05
N GLY A 63 1.66 -19.85 -0.15
CA GLY A 63 1.73 -21.01 -1.03
C GLY A 63 0.65 -21.05 -2.12
N ASP A 64 -0.37 -20.20 -2.06
CA ASP A 64 -1.38 -20.14 -3.12
C ASP A 64 -0.75 -19.72 -4.45
N PRO A 65 -1.06 -20.41 -5.57
CA PRO A 65 -0.55 -20.03 -6.88
C PRO A 65 -1.15 -18.70 -7.34
N VAL A 66 -0.29 -17.84 -7.87
CA VAL A 66 -0.68 -16.54 -8.43
C VAL A 66 0.00 -16.28 -9.76
N ILE A 67 -0.64 -15.44 -10.56
CA ILE A 67 -0.15 -15.01 -11.86
C ILE A 67 -0.13 -13.48 -11.86
N ALA A 68 1.02 -12.89 -12.21
CA ALA A 68 1.14 -11.46 -12.42
C ALA A 68 1.04 -11.15 -13.92
N ILE A 69 0.24 -10.13 -14.25
CA ILE A 69 -0.01 -9.67 -15.61
C ILE A 69 0.36 -8.19 -15.71
N GLY A 70 1.11 -7.82 -16.74
CA GLY A 70 1.51 -6.44 -16.99
C GLY A 70 2.12 -6.23 -18.38
N SER A 71 2.79 -5.09 -18.55
CA SER A 71 3.45 -4.70 -19.79
C SER A 71 4.91 -4.31 -19.53
N PRO A 72 5.76 -5.22 -19.01
CA PRO A 72 7.17 -4.94 -18.80
C PRO A 72 7.87 -4.62 -20.12
N LEU A 73 8.68 -3.55 -20.14
CA LEU A 73 9.44 -3.11 -21.33
C LEU A 73 8.58 -2.87 -22.58
N ASP A 74 7.33 -2.42 -22.40
CA ASP A 74 6.32 -2.26 -23.46
C ASP A 74 5.94 -3.57 -24.18
N LEU A 75 6.34 -4.73 -23.66
CA LEU A 75 5.86 -6.04 -24.10
C LEU A 75 4.50 -6.31 -23.45
N GLN A 76 3.45 -5.81 -24.11
CA GLN A 76 2.07 -5.90 -23.63
C GLN A 76 1.65 -7.35 -23.35
N GLY A 77 0.94 -7.55 -22.24
CA GLY A 77 0.37 -8.86 -21.88
C GLY A 77 1.41 -9.89 -21.43
N THR A 78 2.55 -9.44 -20.89
CA THR A 78 3.49 -10.38 -20.28
C THR A 78 2.88 -10.98 -19.03
N VAL A 79 3.01 -12.30 -18.91
CA VAL A 79 2.49 -13.09 -17.80
C VAL A 79 3.66 -13.76 -17.08
N THR A 80 3.69 -13.64 -15.76
CA THR A 80 4.64 -14.37 -14.91
C THR A 80 3.89 -15.12 -13.83
N GLN A 81 4.36 -16.30 -13.46
CA GLN A 81 3.72 -17.15 -12.46
C GLN A 81 4.60 -17.24 -11.21
N GLY A 82 3.95 -17.35 -10.06
CA GLY A 82 4.58 -17.61 -8.78
C GLY A 82 3.56 -18.11 -7.76
N ILE A 83 3.88 -17.91 -6.49
CA ILE A 83 3.02 -18.17 -5.34
C ILE A 83 2.93 -16.94 -4.45
N VAL A 84 1.96 -16.92 -3.55
CA VAL A 84 1.96 -16.01 -2.40
C VAL A 84 3.10 -16.42 -1.46
N SER A 85 4.14 -15.60 -1.35
CA SER A 85 5.31 -15.85 -0.49
C SER A 85 5.10 -15.36 0.93
N ALA A 86 4.33 -14.28 1.11
CA ALA A 86 3.93 -13.75 2.41
C ALA A 86 2.67 -12.88 2.27
N LEU A 87 1.97 -12.70 3.37
CA LEU A 87 0.80 -11.82 3.47
C LEU A 87 1.02 -10.78 4.56
N LYS A 88 0.29 -9.68 4.46
CA LYS A 88 0.26 -8.62 5.47
C LYS A 88 1.65 -8.04 5.75
N ARG A 89 2.43 -7.85 4.68
CA ARG A 89 3.80 -7.36 4.76
C ARG A 89 3.78 -5.84 4.75
N ALA A 90 4.09 -5.23 5.88
CA ALA A 90 4.32 -3.79 5.94
C ALA A 90 5.56 -3.41 5.11
N VAL A 91 5.34 -2.84 3.93
CA VAL A 91 6.40 -2.38 3.01
C VAL A 91 6.32 -0.87 2.86
N VAL A 92 7.48 -0.23 2.83
CA VAL A 92 7.61 1.19 2.47
C VAL A 92 8.16 1.24 1.05
N ILE A 93 7.36 1.75 0.12
CA ILE A 93 7.80 2.02 -1.24
C ILE A 93 8.21 3.49 -1.32
N PRO A 94 9.41 3.81 -1.84
CA PRO A 94 9.79 5.19 -2.11
C PRO A 94 8.74 5.87 -2.99
N SER A 95 8.40 7.12 -2.70
CA SER A 95 7.55 7.94 -3.58
C SER A 95 8.24 9.26 -3.90
N ASP A 96 7.92 9.82 -5.07
CA ASP A 96 8.46 11.11 -5.51
C ASP A 96 8.12 12.27 -4.56
N SER A 97 7.11 12.10 -3.70
CA SER A 97 6.71 13.13 -2.73
C SER A 97 7.63 13.19 -1.50
N GLY A 98 8.63 12.30 -1.42
CA GLY A 98 9.52 12.16 -0.27
C GLY A 98 8.89 11.48 0.95
N GLN A 99 7.57 11.23 0.93
CA GLN A 99 6.89 10.37 1.91
C GLN A 99 6.80 8.94 1.37
N GLY A 100 7.21 7.95 2.17
CA GLY A 100 7.06 6.54 1.79
C GLY A 100 5.58 6.15 1.67
N ILE A 101 5.25 5.35 0.65
CA ILE A 101 3.94 4.71 0.54
C ILE A 101 3.98 3.46 1.41
N TYR A 102 3.03 3.34 2.33
CA TYR A 102 2.92 2.21 3.24
C TYR A 102 1.87 1.24 2.72
N ILE A 103 2.26 0.00 2.44
CA ILE A 103 1.35 -1.00 1.89
C ILE A 103 1.36 -2.23 2.79
N ASP A 104 0.17 -2.73 3.13
CA ASP A 104 -0.01 -4.06 3.70
C ASP A 104 0.02 -5.11 2.57
N ALA A 105 1.20 -5.37 2.04
CA ALA A 105 1.37 -6.01 0.75
C ALA A 105 1.13 -7.53 0.80
N ILE A 106 0.58 -8.04 -0.32
CA ILE A 106 0.77 -9.42 -0.73
C ILE A 106 2.18 -9.52 -1.31
N GLN A 107 3.01 -10.40 -0.78
CA GLN A 107 4.31 -10.71 -1.34
C GLN A 107 4.21 -11.94 -2.24
N THR A 108 4.85 -11.90 -3.40
CA THR A 108 4.92 -13.01 -4.35
C THR A 108 6.33 -13.18 -4.90
N ASP A 109 6.66 -14.38 -5.35
CA ASP A 109 7.87 -14.67 -6.13
C ASP A 109 7.64 -14.65 -7.65
N ALA A 110 6.40 -14.40 -8.09
CA ALA A 110 6.11 -14.09 -9.49
C ALA A 110 6.98 -12.90 -9.92
N ALA A 111 7.60 -12.99 -11.10
CA ALA A 111 8.52 -11.96 -11.55
C ALA A 111 7.77 -10.65 -11.80
N ILE A 112 7.98 -9.68 -10.90
CA ILE A 112 7.50 -8.29 -11.00
C ILE A 112 8.69 -7.41 -11.37
N ASN A 113 8.66 -6.85 -12.58
CA ASN A 113 9.63 -5.87 -13.09
C ASN A 113 8.93 -4.55 -13.47
N HIS A 114 9.70 -3.50 -13.76
CA HIS A 114 9.20 -2.25 -14.35
C HIS A 114 8.25 -2.54 -15.52
N GLY A 115 7.07 -1.91 -15.51
CA GLY A 115 5.97 -2.12 -16.46
C GLY A 115 4.90 -3.12 -16.01
N ASN A 116 5.10 -3.86 -14.91
CA ASN A 116 4.00 -4.58 -14.25
C ASN A 116 3.21 -3.72 -13.27
N SER A 117 3.77 -2.58 -12.83
CA SER A 117 3.11 -1.66 -11.89
C SER A 117 1.76 -1.20 -12.43
N GLY A 118 0.72 -1.35 -11.62
CA GLY A 118 -0.66 -1.08 -11.95
C GLY A 118 -1.40 -2.24 -12.63
N GLY A 119 -0.67 -3.31 -13.00
CA GLY A 119 -1.20 -4.56 -13.53
C GLY A 119 -1.81 -5.48 -12.47
N ALA A 120 -2.43 -6.57 -12.92
CA ALA A 120 -3.16 -7.48 -12.04
C ALA A 120 -2.27 -8.58 -11.46
N LEU A 121 -2.47 -8.89 -10.18
CA LEU A 121 -2.12 -10.19 -9.60
C LEU A 121 -3.42 -11.00 -9.51
N VAL A 122 -3.47 -12.17 -10.16
CA VAL A 122 -4.65 -13.03 -10.20
C VAL A 122 -4.40 -14.37 -9.54
N ASP A 123 -5.44 -14.96 -8.96
CA ASP A 123 -5.41 -16.33 -8.43
C ASP A 123 -5.58 -17.38 -9.55
N ALA A 124 -5.56 -18.67 -9.18
CA ALA A 124 -5.74 -19.78 -10.13
C ALA A 124 -7.10 -19.81 -10.85
N SER A 125 -8.10 -19.07 -10.38
CA SER A 125 -9.39 -18.91 -11.06
C SER A 125 -9.38 -17.78 -12.10
N GLY A 126 -8.32 -16.97 -12.13
CA GLY A 126 -8.22 -15.76 -12.94
C GLY A 126 -8.87 -14.54 -12.30
N ALA A 127 -9.30 -14.62 -11.04
CA ALA A 127 -9.84 -13.49 -10.31
C ALA A 127 -8.71 -12.59 -9.79
N VAL A 128 -8.85 -11.27 -9.92
CA VAL A 128 -7.86 -10.30 -9.44
C VAL A 128 -7.85 -10.32 -7.91
N VAL A 129 -6.70 -10.63 -7.33
CA VAL A 129 -6.46 -10.66 -5.88
C VAL A 129 -5.50 -9.56 -5.42
N GLY A 130 -4.80 -8.89 -6.34
CA GLY A 130 -4.02 -7.69 -6.03
C GLY A 130 -3.69 -6.83 -7.24
N ILE A 131 -3.14 -5.64 -6.97
CA ILE A 131 -2.59 -4.71 -7.95
C ILE A 131 -1.08 -4.66 -7.76
N ASN A 132 -0.31 -5.13 -8.75
CA ASN A 132 1.15 -5.14 -8.71
C ASN A 132 1.65 -3.71 -8.51
N SER A 133 2.53 -3.45 -7.55
CA SER A 133 3.02 -2.09 -7.26
C SER A 133 4.54 -1.97 -7.47
N ALA A 134 5.33 -2.76 -6.75
CA ALA A 134 6.79 -2.70 -6.85
C ALA A 134 7.44 -4.07 -6.66
N ALA A 135 8.68 -4.18 -7.13
CA ALA A 135 9.61 -5.20 -6.67
C ALA A 135 10.29 -4.74 -5.38
N ALA A 136 10.76 -5.68 -4.56
CA ALA A 136 11.69 -5.32 -3.50
C ALA A 136 12.96 -4.77 -4.12
N PHE A 137 13.36 -3.61 -3.63
CA PHE A 137 14.64 -3.01 -3.93
C PHE A 137 15.67 -3.52 -2.92
N GLY A 138 16.80 -3.98 -3.43
CA GLY A 138 17.98 -4.35 -2.67
C GLY A 138 18.79 -3.12 -2.26
N THR A 139 20.04 -3.35 -1.87
CA THR A 139 20.95 -2.27 -1.47
C THR A 139 21.22 -1.34 -2.64
N THR A 140 21.22 -0.03 -2.35
CA THR A 140 21.78 0.97 -3.25
C THR A 140 23.30 0.80 -3.26
N ASP A 141 23.86 0.52 -4.43
CA ASP A 141 25.30 0.53 -4.66
C ASP A 141 25.84 1.97 -4.43
N PRO A 142 27.11 2.15 -3.99
CA PRO A 142 27.77 3.47 -3.90
C PRO A 142 27.64 4.40 -5.12
N SER A 143 27.36 3.85 -6.31
CA SER A 143 27.05 4.57 -7.56
C SER A 143 25.61 5.12 -7.65
N GLY A 144 24.78 4.87 -6.64
CA GLY A 144 23.37 5.27 -6.60
C GLY A 144 22.42 4.31 -7.33
N GLN A 145 22.92 3.21 -7.91
CA GLN A 145 22.07 2.21 -8.54
C GLN A 145 21.43 1.29 -7.50
N GLN A 146 20.11 1.21 -7.55
CA GLN A 146 19.34 0.35 -6.67
C GLN A 146 19.15 -1.02 -7.33
N SER A 147 19.73 -2.07 -6.74
CA SER A 147 19.57 -3.44 -7.24
C SER A 147 18.12 -3.87 -7.05
N THR A 148 17.50 -4.58 -8.00
CA THR A 148 16.23 -5.27 -7.76
C THR A 148 16.51 -6.62 -7.11
N VAL A 149 15.74 -6.99 -6.08
CA VAL A 149 15.82 -8.34 -5.53
C VAL A 149 14.90 -9.24 -6.36
N SER A 150 15.50 -10.15 -7.12
CA SER A 150 14.74 -11.14 -7.88
C SER A 150 13.93 -12.04 -6.94
N GLY A 151 12.70 -12.38 -7.33
CA GLY A 151 11.81 -13.27 -6.57
C GLY A 151 11.11 -12.63 -5.36
N ILE A 152 11.13 -11.30 -5.24
CA ILE A 152 10.33 -10.58 -4.24
C ILE A 152 9.55 -9.45 -4.91
N GLY A 153 8.28 -9.70 -5.21
CA GLY A 153 7.31 -8.74 -5.72
C GLY A 153 6.24 -8.40 -4.68
N PHE A 154 5.66 -7.21 -4.79
CA PHE A 154 4.59 -6.73 -3.92
C PHE A 154 3.36 -6.29 -4.71
N ALA A 155 2.19 -6.69 -4.22
CA ALA A 155 0.90 -6.25 -4.72
C ALA A 155 0.03 -5.67 -3.59
N ILE A 156 -0.72 -4.62 -3.93
CA ILE A 156 -1.76 -4.04 -3.07
C ILE A 156 -2.96 -5.02 -3.07
N PRO A 157 -3.47 -5.45 -1.90
CA PRO A 157 -4.61 -6.37 -1.83
C PRO A 157 -5.86 -5.83 -2.54
N ILE A 158 -6.57 -6.69 -3.29
CA ILE A 158 -7.72 -6.23 -4.09
C ILE A 158 -8.87 -5.70 -3.23
N ASN A 159 -9.08 -6.23 -2.02
CA ASN A 159 -10.14 -5.75 -1.14
C ASN A 159 -9.90 -4.28 -0.74
N TYR A 160 -8.64 -3.93 -0.45
CA TYR A 160 -8.24 -2.56 -0.14
C TYR A 160 -8.32 -1.67 -1.39
N ALA A 161 -7.77 -2.12 -2.52
CA ALA A 161 -7.81 -1.36 -3.76
C ALA A 161 -9.24 -1.08 -4.24
N ARG A 162 -10.17 -2.03 -4.06
CA ARG A 162 -11.60 -1.88 -4.36
C ARG A 162 -12.25 -0.79 -3.52
N ASP A 163 -11.97 -0.73 -2.22
CA ASP A 163 -12.55 0.29 -1.34
C ASP A 163 -12.05 1.70 -1.75
N ILE A 164 -10.74 1.86 -1.93
CA ILE A 164 -10.14 3.10 -2.41
C ILE A 164 -10.69 3.52 -3.77
N ALA A 165 -10.74 2.60 -4.74
CA ALA A 165 -11.27 2.89 -6.07
C ALA A 165 -12.72 3.38 -6.01
N GLN A 166 -13.56 2.77 -5.18
CA GLN A 166 -14.94 3.21 -5.01
C GLN A 166 -15.05 4.62 -4.39
N GLN A 167 -14.17 4.97 -3.45
CA GLN A 167 -14.10 6.34 -2.91
C GLN A 167 -13.69 7.33 -4.01
N LEU A 168 -12.62 7.03 -4.74
CA LEU A 168 -12.13 7.84 -5.86
C LEU A 168 -13.19 8.05 -6.95
N ILE A 169 -13.98 7.01 -7.28
CA ILE A 169 -15.08 7.11 -8.24
C ILE A 169 -16.19 8.05 -7.74
N ARG A 170 -16.54 7.98 -6.44
CA ARG A 170 -17.66 8.76 -5.88
C ARG A 170 -17.32 10.22 -5.63
N THR A 171 -16.12 10.50 -5.12
CA THR A 171 -15.77 11.82 -4.56
C THR A 171 -14.49 12.40 -5.15
N GLY A 172 -13.75 11.63 -5.97
CA GLY A 172 -12.42 11.99 -6.45
C GLY A 172 -11.32 11.88 -5.40
N LYS A 173 -11.64 11.51 -4.14
CA LYS A 173 -10.69 11.46 -3.02
C LYS A 173 -10.90 10.23 -2.15
N ALA A 174 -9.80 9.61 -1.73
CA ALA A 174 -9.81 8.58 -0.70
C ALA A 174 -9.58 9.20 0.69
N VAL A 175 -10.19 8.61 1.70
CA VAL A 175 -10.02 8.98 3.11
C VAL A 175 -9.41 7.79 3.84
N HIS A 176 -8.28 8.04 4.50
CA HIS A 176 -7.56 7.06 5.29
C HIS A 176 -7.83 7.27 6.77
N ALA A 177 -7.78 6.19 7.55
CA ALA A 177 -7.74 6.35 9.00
C ALA A 177 -6.39 6.91 9.44
N SER A 178 -6.42 7.73 10.50
CA SER A 178 -5.22 8.34 11.09
C SER A 178 -5.23 8.17 12.60
N LEU A 179 -4.04 7.85 13.12
CA LEU A 179 -3.76 7.85 14.56
C LEU A 179 -3.50 9.28 15.08
N GLY A 180 -3.24 10.24 14.19
CA GLY A 180 -2.83 11.60 14.56
C GLY A 180 -1.47 11.64 15.26
N ALA A 181 -0.51 10.84 14.78
CA ALA A 181 0.86 10.86 15.26
C ALA A 181 1.84 10.54 14.13
N ASN A 182 3.04 11.14 14.19
CA ASN A 182 4.18 10.84 13.35
C ASN A 182 5.30 10.24 14.20
N GLY A 183 6.16 9.46 13.57
CA GLY A 183 7.23 8.78 14.28
C GLY A 183 8.18 8.00 13.39
N ARG A 184 8.98 7.17 14.05
CA ARG A 184 10.00 6.32 13.44
C ARG A 184 10.06 4.97 14.14
N THR A 185 10.77 4.02 13.54
CA THR A 185 11.09 2.77 14.24
C THR A 185 11.94 3.09 15.48
N ALA A 186 11.61 2.46 16.60
CA ALA A 186 12.35 2.59 17.84
C ALA A 186 13.78 2.05 17.69
N THR A 187 14.69 2.62 18.47
CA THR A 187 16.11 2.25 18.55
C THR A 187 16.47 2.00 20.00
N ALA A 188 17.59 1.34 20.27
CA ALA A 188 18.04 1.08 21.64
C ALA A 188 18.06 2.33 22.55
N ASN A 189 18.26 3.53 21.98
CA ASN A 189 18.21 4.80 22.72
C ASN A 189 16.82 5.14 23.29
N ASP A 190 15.77 4.58 22.72
CA ASP A 190 14.37 4.73 23.15
C ASP A 190 13.98 3.67 24.21
N GLY A 191 14.93 2.83 24.63
CA GLY A 191 14.71 1.73 25.58
C GLY A 191 14.20 0.42 24.94
N LEU A 192 13.98 0.41 23.63
CA LEU A 192 13.50 -0.74 22.85
C LEU A 192 14.14 -0.73 21.47
N ASP A 193 14.64 -1.87 21.00
CA ASP A 193 15.21 -2.02 19.65
C ASP A 193 14.14 -2.20 18.55
N GLN A 194 12.87 -2.30 18.93
CA GLN A 194 11.72 -2.52 18.06
C GLN A 194 10.49 -1.76 18.55
N GLY A 195 9.58 -1.45 17.64
CA GLY A 195 8.34 -0.72 17.91
C GLY A 195 8.23 0.57 17.11
N ALA A 196 7.11 1.26 17.30
CA ALA A 196 6.83 2.55 16.68
C ALA A 196 6.98 3.66 17.73
N TYR A 197 8.11 4.37 17.67
CA TYR A 197 8.39 5.52 18.53
C TYR A 197 7.62 6.74 18.02
N LEU A 198 6.79 7.34 18.86
CA LEU A 198 6.00 8.53 18.53
C LEU A 198 6.84 9.79 18.76
N GLU A 199 7.30 10.42 17.67
CA GLU A 199 8.06 11.68 17.74
C GLU A 199 7.14 12.86 17.98
N GLN A 200 6.00 12.87 17.30
CA GLN A 200 5.03 13.95 17.37
C GLN A 200 3.62 13.40 17.40
N VAL A 201 2.92 13.61 18.50
CA VAL A 201 1.48 13.40 18.61
C VAL A 201 0.78 14.72 18.32
N VAL A 202 -0.17 14.70 17.38
CA VAL A 202 -0.94 15.88 16.98
C VAL A 202 -1.82 16.32 18.16
N PRO A 203 -1.70 17.57 18.64
CA PRO A 203 -2.56 18.08 19.71
C PRO A 203 -4.04 17.92 19.36
N SER A 204 -4.84 17.44 20.31
CA SER A 204 -6.27 17.12 20.11
C SER A 204 -6.56 16.03 19.05
N GLY A 205 -5.55 15.38 18.49
CA GLY A 205 -5.70 14.22 17.59
C GLY A 205 -6.11 12.93 18.34
N PRO A 206 -6.42 11.86 17.60
CA PRO A 206 -6.83 10.56 18.16
C PRO A 206 -5.90 10.02 19.24
N ALA A 207 -4.59 9.96 18.96
CA ALA A 207 -3.58 9.50 19.91
C ALA A 207 -3.58 10.33 21.20
N ALA A 208 -3.58 11.67 21.08
CA ALA A 208 -3.61 12.57 22.23
C ALA A 208 -4.87 12.37 23.08
N LYS A 209 -6.05 12.28 22.45
CA LYS A 209 -7.33 12.01 23.13
C LYS A 209 -7.33 10.68 23.88
N ALA A 210 -6.60 9.69 23.39
CA ALA A 210 -6.42 8.39 24.03
C ALA A 210 -5.28 8.36 25.08
N GLY A 211 -4.63 9.50 25.33
CA GLY A 211 -3.57 9.64 26.33
C GLY A 211 -2.17 9.24 25.87
N LEU A 212 -1.97 8.95 24.58
CA LEU A 212 -0.64 8.79 23.99
C LEU A 212 0.06 10.15 23.87
N GLY A 213 1.38 10.15 23.94
CA GLY A 213 2.22 11.35 23.88
C GLY A 213 3.55 11.09 23.19
N ASN A 214 4.29 12.17 22.94
CA ASN A 214 5.63 12.10 22.38
C ASN A 214 6.54 11.25 23.29
N GLY A 215 7.38 10.42 22.69
CA GLY A 215 8.27 9.50 23.40
C GLY A 215 7.66 8.16 23.77
N ASP A 216 6.35 7.95 23.54
CA ASP A 216 5.75 6.62 23.68
C ASP A 216 6.24 5.69 22.57
N VAL A 217 6.50 4.42 22.91
CA VAL A 217 6.84 3.38 21.94
C VAL A 217 5.69 2.38 21.86
N ILE A 218 4.97 2.35 20.75
CA ILE A 218 3.91 1.38 20.49
C ILE A 218 4.54 0.03 20.10
N VAL A 219 4.13 -1.03 20.79
CA VAL A 219 4.65 -2.39 20.62
C VAL A 219 3.58 -3.41 20.23
N ALA A 220 2.29 -3.05 20.32
CA ALA A 220 1.22 -3.85 19.73
C ALA A 220 0.02 -2.97 19.35
N ALA A 221 -0.68 -3.34 18.27
CA ALA A 221 -1.95 -2.77 17.86
C ALA A 221 -2.93 -3.90 17.49
N ASP A 222 -4.13 -3.89 18.06
CA ASP A 222 -5.15 -4.95 17.92
C ASP A 222 -4.59 -6.36 18.17
N GLY A 223 -3.73 -6.47 19.19
CA GLY A 223 -3.06 -7.71 19.57
C GLY A 223 -1.94 -8.16 18.64
N LYS A 224 -1.72 -7.48 17.51
CA LYS A 224 -0.60 -7.76 16.60
C LYS A 224 0.67 -7.05 17.09
N PRO A 225 1.82 -7.73 17.15
CA PRO A 225 3.10 -7.09 17.47
C PRO A 225 3.41 -5.96 16.49
N ILE A 226 3.90 -4.84 16.99
CA ILE A 226 4.44 -3.73 16.21
C ILE A 226 5.94 -3.72 16.42
N LEU A 227 6.68 -4.02 15.35
CA LEU A 227 8.15 -4.06 15.35
C LEU A 227 8.75 -2.80 14.73
N SER A 228 7.95 -2.02 14.00
CA SER A 228 8.40 -0.82 13.29
C SER A 228 7.27 0.20 13.13
N TYR A 229 7.63 1.47 12.90
CA TYR A 229 6.64 2.51 12.59
C TYR A 229 5.85 2.24 11.30
N PRO A 230 6.48 1.81 10.18
CA PRO A 230 5.74 1.37 8.99
C PRO A 230 4.64 0.34 9.28
N GLN A 231 4.91 -0.60 10.20
CA GLN A 231 3.94 -1.63 10.57
C GLN A 231 2.72 -1.04 11.30
N LEU A 232 2.94 -0.04 12.15
CA LEU A 232 1.84 0.70 12.78
C LEU A 232 0.99 1.42 11.74
N VAL A 233 1.62 2.10 10.76
CA VAL A 233 0.92 2.84 9.71
C VAL A 233 0.01 1.91 8.91
N VAL A 234 0.52 0.77 8.43
CA VAL A 234 -0.32 -0.15 7.63
C VAL A 234 -1.47 -0.76 8.44
N ILE A 235 -1.26 -1.03 9.73
CA ILE A 235 -2.35 -1.50 10.60
C ILE A 235 -3.41 -0.42 10.73
N VAL A 236 -3.02 0.83 11.00
CA VAL A 236 -3.95 1.96 11.09
C VAL A 236 -4.72 2.16 9.77
N GLN A 237 -4.03 2.11 8.62
CA GLN A 237 -4.64 2.29 7.30
C GLN A 237 -5.57 1.14 6.88
N ALA A 238 -5.40 -0.06 7.45
CA ALA A 238 -6.34 -1.17 7.24
C ALA A 238 -7.70 -0.96 7.92
N HIS A 239 -7.82 0.03 8.80
CA HIS A 239 -9.07 0.41 9.44
C HIS A 239 -9.78 1.55 8.72
N LYS A 240 -11.08 1.68 8.99
CA LYS A 240 -11.87 2.83 8.54
C LYS A 240 -11.71 3.97 9.54
N PRO A 241 -11.84 5.24 9.07
CA PRO A 241 -12.01 6.36 9.98
C PRO A 241 -13.14 6.06 10.98
N ARG A 242 -12.96 6.46 12.23
CA ARG A 242 -13.85 6.20 13.38
C ARG A 242 -13.81 4.79 13.96
N ASP A 243 -13.07 3.85 13.37
CA ASP A 243 -12.79 2.58 14.04
C ASP A 243 -11.97 2.82 15.32
N ALA A 244 -12.14 1.93 16.29
CA ALA A 244 -11.45 2.03 17.57
C ALA A 244 -10.51 0.84 17.78
N ILE A 245 -9.20 1.11 17.78
CA ILE A 245 -8.13 0.11 17.90
C ILE A 245 -7.55 0.09 19.31
N SER A 246 -7.07 -1.08 19.76
CA SER A 246 -6.35 -1.24 21.01
C SER A 246 -4.85 -1.10 20.78
N VAL A 247 -4.19 -0.17 21.49
CA VAL A 247 -2.77 0.12 21.37
C VAL A 247 -2.05 -0.19 22.68
N THR A 248 -1.06 -1.08 22.62
CA THR A 248 -0.14 -1.35 23.74
C THR A 248 1.18 -0.63 23.50
N TYR A 249 1.64 0.11 24.49
CA TYR A 249 2.82 0.96 24.38
C TYR A 249 3.63 1.02 25.67
N PHE A 250 4.89 1.44 25.55
CA PHE A 250 5.74 1.79 26.67
C PHE A 250 5.85 3.32 26.80
N ARG A 251 5.77 3.80 28.04
CA ARG A 251 6.16 5.16 28.42
C ARG A 251 7.27 5.06 29.45
N GLY A 252 8.51 5.30 29.05
CA GLY A 252 9.66 4.85 29.83
C GLY A 252 9.60 3.33 30.02
N SER A 253 9.73 2.85 31.26
CA SER A 253 9.64 1.42 31.58
C SER A 253 8.20 0.89 31.77
N ALA A 254 7.19 1.77 31.83
CA ALA A 254 5.81 1.36 32.12
C ALA A 254 5.08 0.91 30.86
N LYS A 255 4.64 -0.36 30.84
CA LYS A 255 3.77 -0.91 29.80
C LYS A 255 2.31 -0.52 30.06
N LYS A 256 1.65 0.05 29.07
CA LYS A 256 0.25 0.51 29.13
C LYS A 256 -0.52 0.05 27.91
N THR A 257 -1.85 0.00 28.04
CA THR A 257 -2.76 -0.24 26.92
C THR A 257 -3.84 0.83 26.94
N THR A 258 -4.17 1.37 25.77
CA THR A 258 -5.26 2.34 25.60
C THR A 258 -6.06 2.01 24.34
N ARG A 259 -7.28 2.54 24.25
CA ARG A 259 -8.12 2.42 23.06
C ARG A 259 -8.13 3.76 22.32
N VAL A 260 -7.78 3.74 21.03
CA VAL A 260 -7.71 4.93 20.19
C VAL A 260 -8.82 4.89 19.15
N THR A 261 -9.67 5.91 19.10
CA THR A 261 -10.67 6.07 18.02
C THR A 261 -10.06 6.89 16.90
N LEU A 262 -9.87 6.28 15.75
CA LEU A 262 -9.17 6.85 14.59
C LEU A 262 -9.98 8.01 13.99
N ASP A 263 -9.30 9.05 13.50
CA ASP A 263 -9.93 10.15 12.76
C ASP A 263 -9.66 9.97 11.26
N PRO A 264 -10.46 10.62 10.38
CA PRO A 264 -10.06 10.84 8.99
C PRO A 264 -8.70 11.55 8.94
N GLY A 265 -7.77 10.98 8.19
CA GLY A 265 -6.44 11.54 7.90
C GLY A 265 -6.42 12.54 6.77
#